data_AF-G8JHE6-F1
#
_entry.id   AF-G8JHE6-F1
#
_cell.length_a   1.000
_cell.length_b   1.000
_cell.length_c   1.000
_cell.angle_alpha   90.00
_cell.angle_beta   90.00
_cell.angle_gamma   90.00
#
_symmetry.space_group_name_H-M   'P 1'
#
loop_
_entity.id
_entity.type
_entity.pdbx_description
1 polymer ?
#
loop_
_entity_poly.entity_id
_entity_poly.type
_entity_poly.pdbx_seq_one_letter_code
_entity_poly.pdbx_strand_id
1 'polypeptide(L)'
;ALRVFDESVSRDLPAWNSVINAYAKAGLIDHARKLFDEMPERNVISWSCLINGYVLCGKYKEALDLFREMQLPKSNEAFVSPNEFTMSTVLSACGRLGALEQGKWLHAYIDKYQVKIDIVLGTALIDMYAKCGKLERAKRVFNALGSKKDV
;
A
#
# COMPACT_ATOMS: atom_id res chain seq x y z
N ALA A 1 7.57 0.74 -28.12
CA ALA A 1 6.44 1.30 -27.35
C ALA A 1 7.01 1.84 -26.05
N LEU A 2 7.05 3.13 -25.72
CA LEU A 2 6.12 4.24 -25.95
C LEU A 2 6.92 5.54 -26.17
N ARG A 3 6.73 6.20 -27.32
CA ARG A 3 7.24 7.55 -27.62
C ARG A 3 6.07 8.51 -27.83
N VAL A 4 5.12 8.47 -26.90
CA VAL A 4 3.98 9.40 -26.86
C VAL A 4 3.78 9.81 -25.40
N PHE A 5 4.72 10.60 -24.92
CA PHE A 5 4.62 11.32 -23.65
C PHE A 5 4.61 12.80 -23.99
N ASP A 6 3.64 13.19 -24.82
CA ASP A 6 3.53 14.53 -25.37
C ASP A 6 3.10 15.53 -24.28
N GLU A 7 3.59 16.76 -24.40
CA GLU A 7 3.51 17.84 -23.39
C GLU A 7 2.21 18.66 -23.48
N SER A 8 1.24 18.24 -24.28
CA SER A 8 0.09 19.07 -24.67
C SER A 8 -1.29 18.62 -24.16
N VAL A 9 -1.37 17.52 -23.39
CA VAL A 9 -2.65 17.05 -22.82
C VAL A 9 -2.74 17.47 -21.36
N SER A 10 -3.85 18.07 -20.92
CA SER A 10 -4.13 18.21 -19.49
C SER A 10 -4.18 16.80 -18.89
N ARG A 11 -3.07 16.36 -18.31
CA ARG A 11 -2.92 15.00 -17.79
C ARG A 11 -3.80 14.89 -16.56
N ASP A 12 -4.98 14.28 -16.73
CA ASP A 12 -5.86 13.98 -15.61
C ASP A 12 -5.25 12.90 -14.72
N LEU A 13 -5.66 12.86 -13.44
CA LEU A 13 -5.15 11.91 -12.45
C LEU A 13 -5.17 10.44 -12.92
N PRO A 14 -6.21 9.95 -13.63
CA PRO A 14 -6.23 8.58 -14.16
C PRO A 14 -5.10 8.27 -15.15
N ALA A 15 -4.73 9.21 -16.03
CA ALA A 15 -3.65 8.99 -16.99
C ALA A 15 -2.30 8.81 -16.27
N TRP A 16 -2.00 9.67 -15.29
CA TRP A 16 -0.79 9.54 -14.47
C TRP A 16 -0.72 8.20 -13.75
N ASN A 17 -1.82 7.81 -13.09
CA ASN A 17 -1.90 6.55 -12.35
C ASN A 17 -1.70 5.34 -13.26
N SER A 18 -2.26 5.39 -14.47
CA SER A 18 -2.13 4.32 -15.46
C SER A 18 -0.68 4.11 -15.87
N VAL A 19 0.06 5.20 -16.12
CA VAL A 19 1.47 5.09 -16.51
C VAL A 19 2.36 4.66 -15.35
N ILE A 20 2.16 5.20 -14.16
CA ILE A 20 2.90 4.79 -12.95
C ILE A 20 2.75 3.27 -12.75
N ASN A 21 1.51 2.77 -12.85
CA ASN A 21 1.23 1.34 -12.75
C ASN A 21 1.90 0.53 -13.87
N ALA A 22 1.94 1.04 -15.11
CA ALA A 22 2.62 0.38 -16.22
C ALA A 22 4.13 0.26 -16.00
N TYR A 23 4.80 1.35 -15.59
CA TYR A 23 6.24 1.33 -15.27
C TYR A 23 6.54 0.41 -14.09
N ALA A 24 5.73 0.46 -13.03
CA ALA A 24 5.86 -0.42 -11.88
C ALA A 24 5.78 -1.90 -12.26
N LYS A 25 4.80 -2.29 -13.08
CA LYS A 25 4.64 -3.67 -13.57
C LYS A 25 5.76 -4.11 -14.52
N ALA A 26 6.37 -3.16 -15.24
CA ALA A 26 7.53 -3.42 -16.09
C ALA A 26 8.87 -3.52 -15.31
N GLY A 27 8.85 -3.39 -13.98
CA GLY A 27 10.08 -3.37 -13.16
C GLY A 27 10.87 -2.06 -13.25
N LEU A 28 10.34 -1.06 -13.97
CA LEU A 28 10.95 0.26 -14.17
C LEU A 28 10.55 1.21 -13.03
N ILE A 29 10.72 0.75 -11.79
CA ILE A 29 10.19 1.43 -10.60
C ILE A 29 10.77 2.84 -10.40
N ASP A 30 11.99 3.08 -10.84
CA ASP A 30 12.62 4.40 -10.73
C ASP A 30 11.99 5.41 -11.69
N HIS A 31 11.49 4.97 -12.86
CA HIS A 31 10.70 5.82 -13.76
C HIS A 31 9.30 6.10 -13.18
N ALA A 32 8.69 5.09 -12.57
CA ALA A 32 7.42 5.26 -11.87
C ALA A 32 7.53 6.27 -10.71
N ARG A 33 8.62 6.22 -9.94
CA ARG A 33 8.88 7.20 -8.86
C ARG A 33 9.07 8.61 -9.40
N LYS A 34 9.85 8.80 -10.46
CA LYS A 34 10.04 10.13 -11.09
C LYS A 34 8.71 10.74 -11.53
N LEU A 35 7.87 9.98 -12.24
CA LEU A 35 6.55 10.47 -12.65
C LEU A 35 5.65 10.78 -11.45
N PHE A 36 5.69 9.94 -10.41
CA PHE A 36 4.96 10.19 -9.18
C PHE A 36 5.40 11.50 -8.50
N ASP A 37 6.69 11.84 -8.53
CA ASP A 37 7.25 13.09 -7.99
C ASP A 37 6.86 14.32 -8.81
N GLU A 38 6.63 14.15 -10.11
CA GLU A 38 6.17 15.21 -11.02
C GLU A 38 4.66 15.46 -10.96
N MET A 39 3.88 14.57 -10.32
CA MET A 39 2.42 14.76 -10.21
C MET A 39 2.09 16.03 -9.41
N PRO A 40 1.24 16.93 -9.95
CA PRO A 40 0.83 18.14 -9.24
C PRO A 40 -0.09 17.82 -8.06
N GLU A 41 -0.92 16.79 -8.21
CA GLU A 41 -1.82 16.28 -7.17
C GLU A 41 -1.70 14.76 -7.12
N ARG A 42 -1.80 14.20 -5.91
CA ARG A 42 -1.71 12.75 -5.67
C ARG A 42 -2.92 12.30 -4.87
N ASN A 43 -3.53 11.20 -5.28
CA ASN A 43 -4.64 10.59 -4.53
C ASN A 43 -4.27 9.19 -4.06
N VAL A 44 -5.18 8.55 -3.32
CA VAL A 44 -4.99 7.20 -2.77
C VAL A 44 -4.57 6.18 -3.83
N ILE A 45 -5.02 6.33 -5.09
CA ILE A 45 -4.67 5.44 -6.19
C ILE A 45 -3.20 5.65 -6.59
N SER A 46 -2.76 6.89 -6.76
CA SER A 46 -1.36 7.22 -7.07
C SER A 46 -0.38 6.58 -6.07
N TRP A 47 -0.67 6.76 -4.78
CA TRP A 47 0.12 6.18 -3.69
C TRP A 47 0.09 4.65 -3.72
N SER A 48 -1.11 4.06 -3.84
CA SER A 48 -1.30 2.60 -3.86
C SER A 48 -0.56 1.93 -5.01
N CYS A 49 -0.58 2.53 -6.20
CA CYS A 49 0.10 2.01 -7.38
C CYS A 49 1.62 1.95 -7.15
N LEU A 50 2.22 3.02 -6.64
CA LEU A 50 3.67 3.06 -6.45
C LEU A 50 4.12 2.19 -5.27
N ILE A 51 3.37 2.17 -4.15
CA ILE A 51 3.63 1.27 -3.02
C ILE A 51 3.63 -0.19 -3.48
N ASN A 52 2.59 -0.60 -4.23
CA ASN A 52 2.52 -1.94 -4.78
C ASN A 52 3.65 -2.22 -5.78
N GLY A 53 4.02 -1.22 -6.60
CA GLY A 53 5.17 -1.32 -7.50
C GLY A 53 6.46 -1.65 -6.78
N TYR A 54 6.75 -0.96 -5.67
CA TYR A 54 7.92 -1.25 -4.84
C TYR A 54 7.88 -2.68 -4.27
N VAL A 55 6.72 -3.13 -3.77
CA VAL A 55 6.56 -4.50 -3.25
C VAL A 55 6.77 -5.56 -4.34
N LEU A 56 6.24 -5.35 -5.55
CA LEU A 56 6.43 -6.26 -6.69
C LEU A 56 7.90 -6.32 -7.13
N CYS A 57 8.64 -5.23 -7.00
CA CYS A 57 10.08 -5.18 -7.29
C CYS A 57 10.96 -5.68 -6.13
N GLY A 58 10.37 -6.17 -5.04
CA GLY A 58 11.12 -6.62 -3.85
C GLY A 58 11.71 -5.48 -3.00
N LYS A 59 11.42 -4.22 -3.33
CA LYS A 59 11.88 -3.00 -2.65
C LYS A 59 10.99 -2.68 -1.44
N TYR A 60 10.92 -3.59 -0.46
CA TYR A 60 9.95 -3.49 0.63
C TYR A 60 10.19 -2.31 1.55
N LYS A 61 11.45 -1.93 1.77
CA LYS A 61 11.78 -0.82 2.69
C LYS A 61 11.27 0.49 2.10
N GLU A 62 11.50 0.69 0.82
CA GLU A 62 11.01 1.82 0.04
C GLU A 62 9.49 1.86 -0.01
N ALA A 63 8.82 0.70 -0.10
CA ALA A 63 7.36 0.63 0.02
C ALA A 63 6.86 1.12 1.38
N LEU A 64 7.53 0.75 2.48
CA LEU A 64 7.16 1.21 3.82
C LEU A 64 7.49 2.70 4.05
N ASP A 65 8.60 3.18 3.50
CA ASP A 65 8.96 4.60 3.58
C ASP A 65 7.99 5.46 2.77
N LEU A 66 7.57 5.02 1.58
CA LEU A 66 6.53 5.67 0.80
C LEU A 66 5.17 5.65 1.50
N PHE A 67 4.82 4.55 2.18
CA PHE A 67 3.61 4.47 2.99
C PHE A 67 3.61 5.46 4.16
N ARG A 68 4.77 5.71 4.78
CA ARG A 68 4.91 6.78 5.78
C ARG A 68 4.77 8.16 5.15
N GLU A 69 5.35 8.38 3.97
CA GLU A 69 5.21 9.64 3.21
C GLU A 69 3.73 9.93 2.91
N MET A 70 2.95 8.92 2.51
CA MET A 70 1.49 9.03 2.28
C MET A 70 0.72 9.57 3.50
N GLN A 71 1.20 9.27 4.71
CA GLN A 71 0.54 9.63 5.97
C GLN A 71 0.98 10.97 6.53
N LEU A 72 2.10 11.51 6.04
CA LEU A 72 2.68 12.77 6.47
C LEU A 72 2.28 13.85 5.46
N PRO A 73 1.20 14.60 5.70
CA PRO A 73 0.82 15.68 4.79
C PRO A 73 1.98 16.65 4.63
N LYS A 74 2.41 16.88 3.39
CA LYS A 74 3.31 17.99 3.06
C LYS A 74 2.56 19.30 3.27
N SER A 75 3.30 20.38 3.50
CA SER A 75 2.70 21.71 3.64
C SER A 75 1.76 21.98 2.44
N ASN A 76 0.47 22.17 2.71
CA ASN A 76 -0.63 22.36 1.75
C ASN A 76 -1.21 21.09 1.07
N GLU A 77 -0.86 19.88 1.49
CA GLU A 77 -1.51 18.64 1.04
C GLU A 77 -2.43 18.05 2.13
N ALA A 78 -3.56 17.47 1.73
CA ALA A 78 -4.46 16.78 2.64
C ALA A 78 -3.89 15.42 3.07
N PHE A 79 -4.24 14.97 4.27
CA PHE A 79 -3.97 13.59 4.69
C PHE A 79 -4.64 12.60 3.72
N VAL A 80 -3.89 11.65 3.20
CA VAL A 80 -4.42 10.59 2.33
C VAL A 80 -4.58 9.30 3.12
N SER A 81 -5.82 8.93 3.41
CA SER A 81 -6.11 7.66 4.07
C SER A 81 -5.77 6.48 3.14
N PRO A 82 -4.99 5.49 3.59
CA PRO A 82 -4.81 4.26 2.82
C PRO A 82 -6.13 3.51 2.67
N ASN A 83 -6.31 2.85 1.52
CA ASN A 83 -7.44 1.96 1.30
C ASN A 83 -7.05 0.51 1.65
N GLU A 84 -8.03 -0.39 1.65
CA GLU A 84 -7.83 -1.82 2.01
C GLU A 84 -6.73 -2.49 1.17
N PHE A 85 -6.62 -2.13 -0.11
CA PHE A 85 -5.57 -2.62 -1.00
C PHE A 85 -4.18 -2.11 -0.58
N THR A 86 -4.04 -0.82 -0.27
CA THR A 86 -2.80 -0.25 0.26
C THR A 86 -2.40 -0.96 1.55
N MET A 87 -3.35 -1.15 2.48
CA MET A 87 -3.10 -1.79 3.77
C MET A 87 -2.61 -3.23 3.59
N SER A 88 -3.28 -4.02 2.76
CA SER A 88 -2.91 -5.41 2.48
C SER A 88 -1.51 -5.52 1.87
N THR A 89 -1.20 -4.62 0.94
CA THR A 89 0.12 -4.53 0.29
C THR A 89 1.23 -4.21 1.30
N VAL A 90 0.98 -3.23 2.17
CA VAL A 90 1.93 -2.81 3.22
C VAL A 90 2.12 -3.91 4.26
N LEU A 91 1.06 -4.61 4.67
CA LEU A 91 1.16 -5.75 5.59
C LEU A 91 2.03 -6.86 5.01
N SER A 92 1.90 -7.15 3.71
CA SER A 92 2.77 -8.11 3.02
C SER A 92 4.24 -7.67 3.08
N ALA A 93 4.52 -6.39 2.81
CA ALA A 93 5.86 -5.82 2.91
C ALA A 93 6.42 -5.92 4.34
N CYS A 94 5.60 -5.63 5.35
CA CYS A 94 5.97 -5.80 6.76
C CYS A 94 6.35 -7.24 7.08
N GLY A 95 5.56 -8.22 6.61
CA GLY A 95 5.86 -9.63 6.80
C GLY A 95 7.20 -10.04 6.16
N ARG A 96 7.48 -9.56 4.94
CA ARG A 96 8.75 -9.87 4.24
C ARG A 96 9.98 -9.23 4.87
N LEU A 97 9.82 -8.07 5.51
CA LEU A 97 10.91 -7.39 6.22
C LEU A 97 11.03 -7.78 7.71
N GLY A 98 10.07 -8.52 8.26
CA GLY A 98 9.96 -8.67 9.71
C GLY A 98 9.66 -7.35 10.44
N ALA A 99 9.05 -6.37 9.76
CA ALA A 99 8.75 -5.04 10.28
C ALA A 99 7.52 -5.05 11.19
N LEU A 100 7.64 -5.76 12.33
CA LEU A 100 6.55 -6.03 13.24
C LEU A 100 5.88 -4.77 13.78
N GLU A 101 6.65 -3.75 14.15
CA GLU A 101 6.09 -2.54 14.77
C GLU A 101 5.22 -1.76 13.78
N GLN A 102 5.61 -1.68 12.51
CA GLN A 102 4.81 -1.09 11.44
C GLN A 102 3.54 -1.91 11.19
N GLY A 103 3.65 -3.24 11.17
CA GLY A 103 2.48 -4.12 11.04
C GLY A 103 1.49 -3.98 12.20
N LYS A 104 1.99 -3.84 13.45
CA LYS A 104 1.15 -3.56 14.62
C LYS A 104 0.48 -2.20 14.54
N TRP A 105 1.22 -1.18 14.14
CA TRP A 105 0.69 0.16 13.95
C TRP A 105 -0.46 0.15 12.95
N LEU A 106 -0.29 -0.55 11.81
CA LEU A 106 -1.32 -0.65 10.78
C LEU A 106 -2.55 -1.43 11.27
N HIS A 107 -2.35 -2.50 12.05
CA HIS A 107 -3.47 -3.19 12.69
C HIS A 107 -4.23 -2.27 13.66
N ALA A 108 -3.51 -1.49 14.47
CA ALA A 108 -4.14 -0.51 15.37
C ALA A 108 -4.84 0.62 14.60
N TYR A 109 -4.34 1.02 13.43
CA TYR A 109 -5.01 1.95 12.54
C TYR A 109 -6.35 1.37 12.04
N ILE A 110 -6.34 0.12 11.55
CA ILE A 110 -7.54 -0.60 11.11
C ILE A 110 -8.59 -0.62 12.22
N ASP A 111 -8.20 -0.97 13.45
CA ASP A 111 -9.09 -0.98 14.61
C ASP A 111 -9.60 0.43 14.95
N LYS A 112 -8.72 1.42 15.03
CA LYS A 112 -9.06 2.80 15.41
C LYS A 112 -10.08 3.42 14.47
N TYR A 113 -9.95 3.18 13.16
CA TYR A 113 -10.84 3.73 12.14
C TYR A 113 -11.97 2.76 11.74
N GLN A 114 -12.13 1.64 12.46
CA GLN A 114 -13.20 0.66 12.25
C GLN A 114 -13.26 0.15 10.80
N VAL A 115 -12.10 -0.04 10.18
CA VAL A 115 -12.00 -0.56 8.81
C VAL A 115 -12.44 -2.01 8.82
N LYS A 116 -13.37 -2.37 7.94
CA LYS A 116 -13.89 -3.74 7.86
C LYS A 116 -12.76 -4.67 7.43
N ILE A 117 -12.38 -5.58 8.33
CA ILE A 117 -11.45 -6.67 7.99
C ILE A 117 -12.22 -7.73 7.20
N ASP A 118 -12.01 -7.75 5.89
CA ASP A 118 -12.47 -8.78 4.99
C ASP A 118 -11.48 -9.97 4.96
N ILE A 119 -11.74 -10.95 4.10
CA ILE A 119 -10.88 -12.14 3.97
C ILE A 119 -9.48 -11.73 3.52
N VAL A 120 -9.35 -10.81 2.55
CA VAL A 120 -8.06 -10.41 1.98
C VAL A 120 -7.18 -9.72 3.02
N LEU A 121 -7.71 -8.68 3.67
CA LEU A 121 -7.00 -7.92 4.69
C LEU A 121 -6.71 -8.79 5.92
N GLY A 122 -7.66 -9.66 6.29
CA GLY A 122 -7.51 -10.62 7.36
C GLY A 122 -6.37 -11.61 7.11
N THR A 123 -6.31 -12.22 5.92
CA THR A 123 -5.20 -13.10 5.52
C THR A 123 -3.87 -12.36 5.51
N ALA A 124 -3.83 -11.10 5.06
CA ALA A 124 -2.61 -10.29 5.09
C ALA A 124 -2.11 -10.02 6.52
N LEU A 125 -3.02 -9.72 7.47
CA LEU A 125 -2.68 -9.56 8.88
C LEU A 125 -2.11 -10.86 9.50
N ILE A 126 -2.74 -11.99 9.20
CA ILE A 126 -2.30 -13.31 9.68
C ILE A 126 -0.90 -13.63 9.15
N ASP A 127 -0.68 -13.49 7.84
CA ASP A 127 0.60 -13.73 7.19
C ASP A 127 1.71 -12.83 7.77
N MET A 128 1.41 -11.53 7.94
CA MET A 128 2.34 -10.56 8.52
C MET A 128 2.75 -10.95 9.94
N TYR A 129 1.78 -11.23 10.83
CA TYR A 129 2.08 -11.62 12.21
C TYR A 129 2.83 -12.96 12.28
N ALA A 130 2.46 -13.93 11.44
CA ALA A 130 3.12 -15.22 11.38
C ALA A 130 4.60 -15.07 10.97
N LYS A 131 4.87 -14.33 9.89
CA LYS A 131 6.24 -14.06 9.40
C LYS A 131 7.08 -13.24 10.40
N CYS A 132 6.44 -12.38 11.18
CA CYS A 132 7.10 -11.64 12.26
C CYS A 132 7.23 -12.44 13.58
N GLY A 133 6.94 -13.75 13.58
CA GLY A 133 7.08 -14.62 14.75
C GLY A 133 6.04 -14.40 15.85
N LYS A 134 4.92 -13.74 15.57
CA LYS A 134 3.83 -13.47 16.51
C LYS A 134 2.62 -14.38 16.23
N LEU A 135 2.85 -15.69 16.29
CA LEU A 135 1.83 -16.72 15.99
C LEU A 135 0.55 -16.57 16.81
N GLU A 136 0.66 -16.21 18.10
CA GLU A 136 -0.54 -16.01 18.94
C GLU A 136 -1.41 -14.84 18.47
N ARG A 137 -0.82 -13.77 17.91
CA ARG A 137 -1.61 -12.69 17.30
C ARG A 137 -2.21 -13.14 15.97
N ALA A 138 -1.46 -13.88 15.17
CA ALA A 138 -1.96 -14.44 13.91
C ALA A 138 -3.19 -15.35 14.14
N LYS A 139 -3.13 -16.24 15.14
CA LYS A 139 -4.26 -17.11 15.55
C LYS A 139 -5.48 -16.31 16.00
N ARG A 140 -5.29 -15.23 16.78
CA ARG A 140 -6.40 -14.36 17.19
C ARG A 140 -7.12 -13.73 16.01
N VAL A 141 -6.37 -13.21 15.03
CA VAL A 141 -6.96 -12.66 13.80
C VAL A 141 -7.70 -13.75 13.03
N PHE A 142 -7.09 -14.93 12.86
CA PHE A 142 -7.73 -16.06 12.18
C PHE A 142 -9.05 -16.48 12.83
N ASN A 143 -9.08 -16.63 14.15
CA ASN A 143 -10.30 -16.99 14.87
C ASN A 143 -11.39 -15.93 14.72
N ALA A 144 -11.02 -14.64 14.79
CA ALA A 144 -11.96 -13.54 14.60
C ALA A 144 -12.58 -13.50 13.19
N LEU A 145 -11.87 -13.99 12.17
CA LEU A 145 -12.43 -14.17 10.82
C LEU A 145 -13.37 -15.39 10.75
N GLY A 146 -13.02 -16.48 11.42
CA GLY A 146 -13.82 -17.71 11.46
C GLY A 146 -15.16 -17.52 12.17
N SER A 147 -15.23 -16.70 13.22
CA SER A 147 -16.47 -16.41 13.97
C SER A 147 -17.46 -15.51 13.24
N LYS A 148 -17.14 -15.01 12.03
CA LYS A 148 -18.06 -14.21 11.20
C LYS A 148 -18.84 -15.02 10.15
N LYS A 149 -18.70 -16.35 10.15
CA LYS A 149 -19.63 -17.26 9.46
C LYS A 149 -20.65 -17.74 10.49
N ASP A 150 -21.92 -17.74 10.12
CA ASP A 150 -23.11 -18.14 10.89
C ASP A 150 -23.91 -16.99 11.53
N VAL A 151 -24.53 -16.14 10.68
CA VAL A 151 -25.93 -15.70 10.80
C VAL A 151 -26.53 -15.59 9.40
#